data_AF-A0A969J1Z0-F1
#
_entry.id   AF-A0A969J1Z0-F1
#
_cell.length_a   1.000
_cell.length_b   1.000
_cell.length_c   1.000
_cell.angle_alpha   90.00
_cell.angle_beta   90.00
_cell.angle_gamma   90.00
#
_symmetry.space_group_name_H-M   'P 1'
#
loop_
_entity.id
_entity.type
_entity.pdbx_description
1 polymer ?
#
loop_
_entity_poly.entity_id
_entity_poly.type
_entity_poly.pdbx_seq_one_letter_code
_entity_poly.pdbx_strand_id
1 'polypeptide(L)'
;MEVIISLVILSLVIWFVYWIIDSSGSKQFGHGVVVGKKFTPAHMQTTYVTTSQSDGRGGTITSTYPQITWIPDSYVLRIRIAGDMPSTSVSEEVYESFNEGDSIPVKYSQGRLSKDKIYIKKVGHHITQESIEGWECPNCKTINYTKTYECEKCRWGA
;
A
#
# COMPACT_ATOMS: atom_id res chain seq x y z
N MET A 1 -0.61 -8.23 46.72
CA MET A 1 -0.11 -8.78 45.43
C MET A 1 -1.24 -8.97 44.43
N GLU A 2 -2.39 -9.52 44.82
CA GLU A 2 -3.51 -9.79 43.91
C GLU A 2 -4.00 -8.56 43.12
N VAL A 3 -4.10 -7.40 43.76
CA VAL A 3 -4.52 -6.13 43.09
C VAL A 3 -3.52 -5.66 42.03
N ILE A 4 -2.23 -5.90 42.22
CA ILE A 4 -1.20 -5.49 41.25
C ILE A 4 -1.26 -6.41 40.03
N ILE A 5 -1.44 -7.72 40.26
CA ILE A 5 -1.57 -8.70 39.19
C ILE A 5 -2.80 -8.40 38.32
N SER A 6 -3.94 -8.06 38.93
CA SER A 6 -5.14 -7.72 38.18
C SER A 6 -5.00 -6.45 37.34
N LEU A 7 -4.29 -5.42 37.83
CA LEU A 7 -4.02 -4.20 37.06
C LEU A 7 -3.07 -4.45 35.87
N VAL A 8 -2.04 -5.29 36.04
CA VAL A 8 -1.12 -5.64 34.94
C VAL A 8 -1.86 -6.42 33.85
N ILE A 9 -2.69 -7.39 34.23
CA ILE A 9 -3.51 -8.15 33.28
C ILE A 9 -4.47 -7.22 32.52
N LEU A 10 -5.16 -6.31 33.22
CA LEU A 10 -6.06 -5.35 32.60
C LEU A 10 -5.32 -4.46 31.59
N SER A 11 -4.12 -3.97 31.93
CA SER A 11 -3.30 -3.18 31.03
C SER A 11 -2.89 -3.95 29.77
N LEU A 12 -2.53 -5.23 29.90
CA LEU A 12 -2.17 -6.08 28.76
C LEU A 12 -3.37 -6.36 27.85
N VAL A 13 -4.56 -6.58 28.43
CA VAL A 13 -5.79 -6.78 27.65
C VAL A 13 -6.15 -5.52 26.88
N ILE A 14 -6.10 -4.35 27.50
CA ILE A 14 -6.35 -3.07 26.82
C ILE A 14 -5.34 -2.86 25.68
N TRP A 15 -4.07 -3.14 25.93
CA TRP A 15 -3.02 -3.03 24.91
C TRP A 15 -3.25 -4.00 23.74
N PHE A 16 -3.64 -5.25 24.01
CA PHE A 16 -3.93 -6.25 22.98
C PHE A 16 -5.17 -5.90 22.16
N VAL A 17 -6.24 -5.42 22.80
CA VAL A 17 -7.45 -4.92 22.10
C VAL A 17 -7.09 -3.72 21.23
N TYR A 18 -6.29 -2.79 21.75
CA TYR A 18 -5.79 -1.66 20.97
C TYR A 18 -5.02 -2.14 19.73
N TRP A 19 -4.14 -3.14 19.89
CA TRP A 19 -3.39 -3.75 18.79
C TRP A 19 -4.27 -4.44 17.76
N ILE A 20 -5.31 -5.19 18.16
CA ILE A 20 -6.27 -5.81 17.23
C ILE A 20 -7.00 -4.73 16.42
N ILE A 21 -7.52 -3.70 17.09
CA ILE A 21 -8.24 -2.62 16.42
C ILE A 21 -7.31 -1.85 15.48
N ASP A 22 -6.03 -1.66 15.86
CA ASP A 22 -5.05 -0.98 15.02
C ASP A 22 -4.62 -1.82 13.80
N SER A 23 -4.42 -3.13 14.00
CA SER A 23 -4.11 -4.10 12.95
C SER A 23 -5.25 -4.24 11.92
N SER A 24 -6.48 -3.98 12.34
CA SER A 24 -7.68 -4.02 11.49
C SER A 24 -7.84 -2.82 10.54
N GLY A 25 -6.83 -1.93 10.44
CA GLY A 25 -6.86 -0.72 9.60
C GLY A 25 -7.63 -0.90 8.30
N SER A 26 -8.73 -0.15 8.17
CA SER A 26 -9.74 -0.35 7.13
C SER A 26 -9.09 -0.20 5.75
N LYS A 27 -8.98 -1.31 5.04
CA LYS A 27 -8.61 -1.30 3.62
C LYS A 27 -9.81 -0.72 2.86
N GLN A 28 -9.64 0.46 2.30
CA GLN A 28 -10.66 1.11 1.49
C GLN A 28 -10.37 0.87 0.02
N PHE A 29 -11.44 0.78 -0.76
CA PHE A 29 -11.41 0.71 -2.21
C PHE A 29 -12.06 1.98 -2.74
N GLY A 30 -11.48 2.57 -3.77
CA GLY A 30 -12.05 3.75 -4.41
C GLY A 30 -11.41 4.01 -5.76
N HIS A 31 -11.76 5.15 -6.35
CA HIS A 31 -11.14 5.64 -7.57
C HIS A 31 -10.26 6.84 -7.24
N GLY A 32 -9.10 6.92 -7.90
CA GLY A 32 -8.20 8.06 -7.84
C GLY A 32 -7.92 8.58 -9.25
N VAL A 33 -7.59 9.86 -9.37
CA VAL A 33 -7.23 10.44 -10.67
C VAL A 33 -5.72 10.56 -10.76
N VAL A 34 -5.11 10.07 -11.83
CA VAL A 34 -3.66 10.23 -12.05
C VAL A 34 -3.38 11.72 -12.32
N VAL A 35 -2.61 12.36 -11.45
CA VAL A 35 -2.26 13.79 -11.58
C VAL A 35 -0.88 13.98 -12.18
N GLY A 36 0.02 13.03 -11.98
CA GLY A 36 1.39 13.17 -12.43
C GLY A 36 2.12 11.84 -12.53
N LYS A 37 3.08 11.79 -13.45
CA LYS A 37 3.94 10.63 -13.66
C LYS A 37 5.40 11.01 -13.46
N LYS A 38 6.18 10.18 -12.77
CA LYS A 38 7.62 10.36 -12.60
C LYS A 38 8.35 9.05 -12.90
N PHE A 39 9.22 9.10 -13.90
CA PHE A 39 10.15 8.02 -14.23
C PHE A 39 11.55 8.41 -13.75
N THR A 40 12.26 7.48 -13.11
CA THR A 40 13.67 7.63 -12.76
C THR A 40 14.43 6.48 -13.41
N PRO A 41 15.31 6.75 -14.38
CA PRO A 41 16.05 5.70 -15.06
C PRO A 41 17.06 5.04 -14.12
N ALA A 42 17.40 3.81 -14.43
CA ALA A 42 18.37 3.03 -13.71
C ALA A 42 19.74 3.73 -13.73
N HIS A 43 20.41 3.77 -12.59
CA HIS A 43 21.67 4.46 -12.42
C HIS A 43 22.51 3.85 -11.30
N MET A 44 23.80 4.19 -11.30
CA MET A 44 24.72 3.83 -10.22
C MET A 44 24.74 4.94 -9.18
N GLN A 45 24.57 4.58 -7.90
CA GLN A 45 24.71 5.51 -6.78
C GLN A 45 25.92 5.10 -5.92
N THR A 46 26.84 6.04 -5.71
CA THR A 46 27.95 5.87 -4.78
C THR A 46 27.57 6.42 -3.41
N THR A 47 27.51 5.55 -2.40
CA THR A 47 27.30 5.93 -0.99
C THR A 47 28.60 5.75 -0.23
N TYR A 48 29.01 6.75 0.55
CA TYR A 48 30.21 6.64 1.38
C TYR A 48 29.84 6.09 2.75
N VAL A 49 30.34 4.89 3.07
CA VAL A 49 30.14 4.27 4.39
C VAL A 49 31.35 4.60 5.25
N THR A 50 31.09 5.18 6.42
CA THR A 50 32.12 5.52 7.39
C THR A 50 32.01 4.57 8.57
N THR A 51 33.06 3.80 8.82
CA THR A 51 33.18 2.93 10.00
C THR A 51 34.14 3.55 10.98
N SER A 52 33.79 3.54 12.27
CA SER A 52 34.66 4.00 13.34
C SER A 52 34.87 2.86 14.32
N GLN A 53 36.13 2.53 14.59
CA GLN A 53 36.53 1.47 15.50
C GLN A 53 37.44 2.04 16.59
N SER A 54 37.18 1.67 17.85
CA SER A 54 38.09 2.03 18.94
C SER A 54 39.34 1.15 18.91
N ASP A 55 40.52 1.76 19.07
CA ASP A 55 41.81 1.09 18.93
C ASP A 55 42.28 0.33 20.20
N GLY A 56 41.41 0.20 21.22
CA GLY A 56 41.74 -0.45 22.50
C GLY A 56 42.69 0.36 23.40
N ARG A 57 43.20 1.50 22.93
CA ARG A 57 44.03 2.46 23.67
C ARG A 57 43.31 3.78 23.96
N GLY A 58 42.03 3.85 23.62
CA GLY A 58 41.19 5.04 23.77
C GLY A 58 41.19 5.97 22.56
N GLY A 59 41.87 5.62 21.47
CA GLY A 59 41.74 6.27 20.18
C GLY A 59 40.60 5.69 19.35
N THR A 60 40.20 6.44 18.30
CA THR A 60 39.19 6.03 17.32
C THR A 60 39.81 6.09 15.93
N ILE A 61 39.79 4.97 15.22
CA ILE A 61 40.19 4.88 13.83
C ILE A 61 38.92 4.97 12.98
N THR A 62 38.85 5.96 12.11
CA THR A 62 37.73 6.16 11.19
C THR A 62 38.18 5.86 9.78
N SER A 63 37.49 4.94 9.12
CA SER A 63 37.72 4.55 7.73
C SER A 63 36.47 4.84 6.91
N THR A 64 36.64 5.50 5.76
CA THR A 64 35.55 5.77 4.83
C THR A 64 35.83 5.08 3.51
N TYR A 65 34.87 4.30 3.00
CA TYR A 65 34.98 3.61 1.73
C TYR A 65 33.72 3.84 0.86
N PRO A 66 33.88 3.92 -0.47
CA PRO A 66 32.75 4.05 -1.39
C PRO A 66 32.06 2.70 -1.58
N GLN A 67 30.74 2.70 -1.50
CA GLN A 67 29.87 1.58 -1.84
C GLN A 67 29.04 1.97 -3.06
N ILE A 68 29.33 1.34 -4.21
CA ILE A 68 28.59 1.56 -5.45
C ILE A 68 27.40 0.59 -5.47
N THR A 69 26.20 1.13 -5.57
CA THR A 69 24.96 0.34 -5.63
C THR A 69 24.22 0.64 -6.93
N TRP A 70 23.77 -0.41 -7.62
CA TRP A 70 22.89 -0.28 -8.78
C TRP A 70 21.46 -0.02 -8.32
N ILE A 71 20.85 1.04 -8.85
CA ILE A 71 19.46 1.39 -8.60
C ILE A 71 18.68 1.12 -9.88
N PRO A 72 17.66 0.24 -9.85
CA PRO A 72 16.87 -0.08 -11.04
C PRO A 72 15.94 1.07 -11.42
N ASP A 73 15.30 0.94 -12.59
CA ASP A 73 14.25 1.85 -13.03
C ASP A 73 13.12 1.96 -11.99
N SER A 74 12.63 3.17 -11.79
CA SER A 74 11.55 3.46 -10.85
C SER A 74 10.43 4.25 -11.53
N TYR A 75 9.22 3.70 -11.46
CA TYR A 75 8.01 4.28 -12.02
C TYR A 75 7.09 4.70 -10.88
N VAL A 76 6.82 6.01 -10.76
CA VAL A 76 6.03 6.58 -9.67
C VAL A 76 4.82 7.32 -10.24
N LEU A 77 3.64 6.98 -9.74
CA LEU A 77 2.39 7.70 -10.03
C LEU A 77 2.01 8.59 -8.85
N ARG A 78 1.58 9.82 -9.15
CA ARG A 78 0.90 10.72 -8.22
C ARG A 78 -0.60 10.65 -8.48
N ILE A 79 -1.36 10.23 -7.48
CA ILE A 79 -2.78 9.93 -7.64
C ILE A 79 -3.56 10.78 -6.65
N ARG A 80 -4.57 11.50 -7.13
CA ARG A 80 -5.47 12.29 -6.30
C ARG A 80 -6.61 11.42 -5.78
N ILE A 81 -6.72 11.31 -4.46
CA ILE A 81 -7.75 10.52 -3.77
C ILE A 81 -8.32 11.39 -2.65
N ALA A 82 -9.61 11.68 -2.69
CA ALA A 82 -10.31 12.47 -1.66
C ALA A 82 -9.61 13.82 -1.29
N GLY A 83 -8.97 14.47 -2.26
CA GLY A 83 -8.25 15.74 -2.08
C GLY A 83 -6.78 15.62 -1.70
N ASP A 84 -6.33 14.45 -1.22
CA ASP A 84 -4.91 14.15 -1.00
C ASP A 84 -4.24 13.73 -2.32
N MET A 85 -2.92 13.86 -2.41
CA MET A 85 -2.12 13.54 -3.60
C MET A 85 -0.92 12.63 -3.29
N PRO A 86 -1.17 11.41 -2.76
CA PRO A 86 -0.11 10.44 -2.50
C PRO A 86 0.62 10.00 -3.78
N SER A 87 1.91 9.70 -3.62
CA SER A 87 2.74 9.05 -4.64
C SER A 87 2.97 7.59 -4.32
N THR A 88 2.92 6.72 -5.33
CA THR A 88 3.19 5.28 -5.17
C THR A 88 4.08 4.77 -6.30
N SER A 89 4.99 3.85 -5.97
CA SER A 89 5.73 3.09 -6.98
C SER A 89 4.79 2.06 -7.62
N VAL A 90 4.91 1.88 -8.92
CA VAL A 90 4.14 0.90 -9.71
C VAL A 90 5.06 0.14 -10.67
N SER A 91 4.55 -0.91 -11.32
CA SER A 91 5.25 -1.56 -12.42
C SER A 91 5.22 -0.69 -13.68
N GLU A 92 6.15 -0.95 -14.60
CA GLU A 92 6.21 -0.30 -15.92
C GLU A 92 4.89 -0.46 -16.69
N GLU A 93 4.33 -1.67 -16.74
CA GLU A 93 3.05 -1.95 -17.40
C GLU A 93 1.91 -1.07 -16.87
N VAL A 94 1.81 -0.93 -15.54
CA VAL A 94 0.80 -0.08 -14.89
C VAL A 94 1.08 1.38 -15.22
N TYR A 95 2.34 1.81 -15.17
CA TYR A 95 2.73 3.17 -15.49
C TYR A 95 2.39 3.56 -16.93
N GLU A 96 2.63 2.69 -17.91
CA GLU A 96 2.35 2.95 -19.31
C GLU A 96 0.86 2.89 -19.63
N SER A 97 0.10 2.05 -18.94
CA SER A 97 -1.33 1.87 -19.20
C SER A 97 -2.23 3.04 -18.77
N PHE A 98 -1.72 4.01 -18.02
CA PHE A 98 -2.49 5.15 -17.54
C PHE A 98 -1.83 6.49 -17.90
N ASN A 99 -2.65 7.44 -18.34
CA ASN A 99 -2.27 8.81 -18.63
C ASN A 99 -2.66 9.75 -17.48
N GLU A 100 -2.07 10.94 -17.46
CA GLU A 100 -2.49 12.00 -16.54
C GLU A 100 -3.93 12.44 -16.88
N GLY A 101 -4.79 12.47 -15.87
CA GLY A 101 -6.23 12.69 -16.01
C GLY A 101 -7.08 11.42 -15.91
N ASP A 102 -6.48 10.23 -16.06
CA ASP A 102 -7.22 8.98 -16.02
C ASP A 102 -7.72 8.65 -14.60
N SER A 103 -8.96 8.17 -14.52
CA SER A 103 -9.54 7.64 -13.29
C SER A 103 -9.21 6.16 -13.14
N ILE A 104 -8.53 5.80 -12.05
CA ILE A 104 -8.00 4.47 -11.81
C ILE A 104 -8.55 3.87 -10.51
N PRO A 105 -8.89 2.57 -10.47
CA PRO A 105 -9.23 1.91 -9.23
C PRO A 105 -7.97 1.82 -8.36
N VAL A 106 -8.13 2.13 -7.07
CA VAL A 106 -7.06 2.13 -6.09
C VAL A 106 -7.50 1.48 -4.79
N LYS A 107 -6.62 0.66 -4.23
CA LYS A 107 -6.77 0.12 -2.88
C LYS A 107 -5.85 0.92 -1.96
N TYR A 108 -6.42 1.58 -0.98
CA TYR A 108 -5.69 2.45 -0.06
C TYR A 108 -6.10 2.21 1.39
N SER A 109 -5.28 2.71 2.30
CA SER A 109 -5.56 2.73 3.74
C SER A 109 -5.28 4.14 4.26
N GLN A 110 -6.22 4.70 5.02
CA GLN A 110 -5.99 5.96 5.72
C GLN A 110 -5.20 5.70 7.00
N GLY A 111 -4.20 6.53 7.29
CA GLY A 111 -3.45 6.46 8.52
C GLY A 111 -4.32 6.82 9.72
N ARG A 112 -4.39 5.96 10.74
CA ARG A 112 -5.24 6.20 11.92
C ARG A 112 -4.77 7.40 12.76
N LEU A 113 -3.46 7.61 12.86
CA LEU A 113 -2.83 8.73 13.58
C LEU A 113 -2.53 9.94 12.67
N SER A 114 -2.68 9.78 11.36
CA SER A 114 -2.48 10.84 10.38
C SER A 114 -3.69 10.83 9.46
N LYS A 115 -4.79 11.43 9.95
CA LYS A 115 -6.08 11.48 9.22
C LYS A 115 -5.91 12.04 7.80
N ASP A 116 -4.88 12.84 7.59
CA ASP A 116 -4.59 13.50 6.32
C ASP A 116 -3.62 12.71 5.42
N LYS A 117 -3.18 11.51 5.82
CA LYS A 117 -2.26 10.68 5.03
C LYS A 117 -2.94 9.45 4.48
N ILE A 118 -3.07 9.40 3.16
CA ILE A 118 -3.54 8.23 2.43
C ILE A 118 -2.34 7.39 1.95
N TYR A 119 -2.34 6.10 2.30
CA TYR A 119 -1.33 5.15 1.83
C TYR A 119 -1.91 4.25 0.76
N ILE A 120 -1.39 4.36 -0.46
CA ILE A 120 -1.80 3.47 -1.55
C ILE A 120 -1.11 2.11 -1.35
N LYS A 121 -1.91 1.04 -1.39
CA LYS A 121 -1.44 -0.34 -1.24
C LYS A 121 -1.33 -1.06 -2.58
N LYS A 122 -2.24 -0.79 -3.51
CA LYS A 122 -2.26 -1.41 -4.84
C LYS A 122 -2.92 -0.48 -5.84
N VAL A 123 -2.38 -0.46 -7.05
CA VAL A 123 -2.91 0.22 -8.25
C VAL A 123 -2.94 -0.81 -9.39
N GLY A 124 -3.98 -0.81 -10.22
CA GLY A 124 -3.96 -1.57 -11.47
C GLY A 124 -5.33 -2.05 -11.97
N HIS A 125 -5.37 -2.43 -13.25
CA HIS A 125 -6.56 -2.96 -13.96
C HIS A 125 -7.18 -4.19 -13.29
N HIS A 126 -6.35 -4.99 -12.62
CA HIS A 126 -6.75 -6.20 -11.90
C HIS A 126 -6.83 -6.00 -10.38
N ILE A 127 -7.21 -4.82 -9.91
CA ILE A 127 -7.88 -4.74 -8.59
C ILE A 127 -9.31 -5.25 -8.82
N THR A 128 -9.41 -6.51 -9.20
CA THR A 128 -10.65 -7.23 -9.09
C THR A 128 -10.87 -7.37 -7.60
N GLN A 129 -11.96 -6.77 -7.15
CA GLN A 129 -12.52 -6.94 -5.82
C GLN A 129 -12.53 -8.44 -5.54
N GLU A 130 -11.49 -8.96 -4.89
CA GLU A 130 -11.27 -10.40 -4.65
C GLU A 130 -12.20 -10.94 -3.56
N SER A 131 -13.29 -10.21 -3.32
CA SER A 131 -14.45 -10.55 -2.53
C SER A 131 -15.64 -9.75 -3.08
N ILE A 132 -15.98 -9.96 -4.35
CA ILE A 132 -17.37 -9.74 -4.77
C ILE A 132 -18.11 -10.89 -4.11
N GLU A 133 -18.70 -10.65 -2.93
CA GLU A 133 -19.96 -11.31 -2.60
C GLU A 133 -20.80 -11.22 -3.87
N GLY A 134 -21.01 -12.34 -4.56
CA GLY A 134 -21.53 -12.34 -5.91
C GLY A 134 -22.74 -11.42 -6.02
N TRP A 135 -22.86 -10.66 -7.12
CA TRP A 135 -23.98 -9.74 -7.26
C TRP A 135 -25.24 -10.53 -7.61
N GLU A 136 -26.37 -10.22 -6.97
CA GLU A 136 -27.64 -10.88 -7.27
C GLU A 136 -28.22 -10.29 -8.57
N CYS A 137 -28.44 -11.14 -9.58
CA CYS A 137 -28.99 -10.67 -10.84
C CYS A 137 -30.45 -10.20 -10.67
N PRO A 138 -30.83 -8.99 -11.11
CA PRO A 138 -32.19 -8.49 -10.95
C PRO A 138 -33.23 -9.28 -11.76
N ASN A 139 -32.82 -10.00 -12.81
CA ASN A 139 -33.73 -10.76 -13.67
C ASN A 139 -33.98 -12.18 -13.13
N CYS A 140 -32.93 -12.92 -12.80
CA CYS A 140 -33.04 -14.33 -12.41
C CYS A 140 -32.70 -14.63 -10.94
N LYS A 141 -32.34 -13.62 -10.15
CA LYS A 141 -31.98 -13.71 -8.72
C LYS A 141 -30.85 -14.69 -8.38
N THR A 142 -30.06 -15.10 -9.37
CA THR A 142 -28.86 -15.90 -9.10
C THR A 142 -27.70 -15.00 -8.76
N ILE A 143 -26.95 -15.37 -7.72
CA ILE A 143 -25.67 -14.78 -7.35
C ILE A 143 -24.69 -15.04 -8.49
N ASN A 144 -24.19 -13.98 -9.10
CA ASN A 144 -23.22 -14.04 -10.17
C ASN A 144 -21.81 -13.70 -9.66
N TYR A 145 -20.86 -14.58 -9.95
CA TYR A 145 -19.46 -14.42 -9.58
C TYR A 145 -18.60 -13.88 -10.73
N THR A 146 -19.20 -13.65 -11.90
CA THR A 146 -18.46 -13.10 -13.05
C THR A 146 -18.16 -11.62 -12.87
N LYS A 147 -17.04 -11.19 -13.46
CA LYS A 147 -16.62 -9.77 -13.53
C LYS A 147 -17.45 -8.96 -14.54
N THR A 148 -18.38 -9.58 -15.24
CA THR A 148 -19.20 -8.95 -16.28
C THR A 148 -20.49 -8.41 -15.67
N TYR A 149 -20.95 -7.26 -16.17
CA TYR A 149 -22.27 -6.70 -15.81
C TYR A 149 -23.43 -7.54 -16.36
N GLU A 150 -23.16 -8.45 -17.29
CA GLU A 150 -24.14 -9.40 -17.82
C GLU A 150 -24.19 -10.67 -16.95
N CYS A 151 -25.42 -11.11 -16.64
CA CYS A 151 -25.64 -12.36 -15.93
C CYS A 151 -25.38 -13.56 -16.85
N GLU A 152 -24.48 -14.45 -16.43
CA GLU A 152 -24.12 -15.65 -17.20
C GLU A 152 -25.33 -16.56 -17.41
N LYS A 153 -26.19 -16.74 -16.40
CA LYS A 153 -27.41 -17.54 -16.52
C LYS A 153 -28.40 -16.95 -17.53
N CYS A 154 -28.61 -15.63 -17.50
CA CYS A 154 -29.48 -14.96 -18.46
C CYS A 154 -28.92 -15.00 -19.90
N ARG A 155 -27.59 -15.03 -20.06
CA ARG A 155 -26.94 -15.08 -21.36
C ARG A 155 -27.19 -16.40 -22.10
N TRP A 156 -27.28 -17.52 -21.37
CA TRP A 156 -27.47 -18.85 -21.96
C TRP A 156 -28.92 -19.33 -21.99
N GLY A 157 -29.87 -18.55 -21.46
CA GLY A 157 -31.30 -18.84 -21.56
C GLY A 157 -31.76 -20.12 -20.83
N ALA A 158 -31.09 -20.47 -19.73
CA ALA A 158 -31.42 -21.64 -18.90
C ALA A 158 -32.55 -21.37 -17.89
#